data_AF-A0A9P7DAV4-F1
#
_entry.id   AF-A0A9P7DAV4-F1
#
_cell.length_a   1.000
_cell.length_b   1.000
_cell.length_c   1.000
_cell.angle_alpha   90.00
_cell.angle_beta   90.00
_cell.angle_gamma   90.00
#
_symmetry.space_group_name_H-M   'P 1'
#
loop_
_entity.id
_entity.type
_entity.pdbx_description
1 polymer ?
#
loop_
_entity_poly.entity_id
_entity_poly.type
_entity_poly.pdbx_seq_one_letter_code
_entity_poly.pdbx_strand_id
1 'polypeptide(L)'
;PDFPYTRASSSFSAVAQLYTRSSQLDTAEVRHRRFRDTPPWCHFGCDAFESVRYIFTRCPAFSAIRRAHSIQLCDETSSLLEGKAADHLREVLERAAQRLFSDDAGLWPQYRTRFYVGVLPPLARIVSNMTETEVGVLPPQSHGMGNFASGNAGVLPPQLDSTTMEPKVLSRLAQVWHMHSIRLAGRIWGEYKRRARSLSAVPSDIVTYKSLDTYAYLLPDV
;
A
#
# COMPACT_ATOMS: atom_id res chain seq x y z
N PRO A 1 -3.62 -30.34 -17.13
CA PRO A 1 -5.00 -29.87 -16.88
C PRO A 1 -5.05 -28.33 -16.80
N ASP A 2 -5.71 -27.68 -17.77
CA ASP A 2 -5.94 -26.24 -17.80
C ASP A 2 -7.13 -25.91 -16.90
N PHE A 3 -6.87 -25.65 -15.62
CA PHE A 3 -7.92 -25.34 -14.65
C PHE A 3 -8.42 -23.89 -14.88
N PRO A 4 -9.70 -23.66 -15.25
CA PRO A 4 -10.21 -22.34 -15.64
C PRO A 4 -10.05 -21.27 -14.55
N TYR A 5 -10.15 -21.70 -13.30
CA TYR A 5 -9.98 -20.85 -12.13
C TYR A 5 -8.55 -20.30 -11.97
N THR A 6 -7.52 -20.94 -12.54
CA THR A 6 -6.13 -20.43 -12.46
C THR A 6 -5.90 -19.09 -13.17
N ARG A 7 -6.89 -18.60 -13.94
CA ARG A 7 -6.80 -17.34 -14.68
C ARG A 7 -7.70 -16.23 -14.11
N ALA A 8 -8.47 -16.51 -13.04
CA ALA A 8 -9.30 -15.50 -12.39
C ALA A 8 -8.45 -14.53 -11.56
N SER A 9 -8.88 -13.26 -11.48
CA SER A 9 -8.20 -12.24 -10.67
C SER A 9 -8.12 -12.63 -9.18
N SER A 10 -9.17 -13.28 -8.66
CA SER A 10 -9.20 -13.81 -7.29
C SER A 10 -8.11 -14.86 -7.06
N SER A 11 -7.95 -15.82 -7.97
CA SER A 11 -6.90 -16.84 -7.88
C SER A 11 -5.49 -16.25 -7.99
N PHE A 12 -5.29 -15.26 -8.86
CA PHE A 12 -4.00 -14.55 -8.90
C PHE A 12 -3.72 -13.79 -7.61
N SER A 13 -4.73 -13.17 -7.00
CA SER A 13 -4.56 -12.44 -5.74
C SER A 13 -4.21 -13.40 -4.59
N ALA A 14 -4.85 -14.57 -4.51
CA ALA A 14 -4.53 -15.61 -3.55
C ALA A 14 -3.09 -16.12 -3.71
N VAL A 15 -2.67 -16.39 -4.95
CA VAL A 15 -1.28 -16.78 -5.27
C VAL A 15 -0.31 -15.68 -4.87
N ALA A 16 -0.55 -14.44 -5.28
CA ALA A 16 0.30 -13.31 -4.95
C ALA A 16 0.48 -13.20 -3.43
N GLN A 17 -0.60 -13.27 -2.66
CA GLN A 17 -0.55 -13.16 -1.21
C GLN A 17 0.16 -14.35 -0.54
N LEU A 18 -0.20 -15.59 -0.88
CA LEU A 18 0.35 -16.79 -0.25
C LEU A 18 1.85 -16.92 -0.51
N TYR A 19 2.25 -16.80 -1.78
CA TYR A 19 3.63 -16.98 -2.17
C TYR A 19 4.50 -15.78 -1.78
N THR A 20 3.95 -14.56 -1.72
CA THR A 20 4.69 -13.42 -1.16
C THR A 20 4.99 -13.63 0.33
N ARG A 21 4.00 -14.04 1.13
CA ARG A 21 4.19 -14.28 2.58
C ARG A 21 5.25 -15.34 2.84
N SER A 22 5.33 -16.33 1.97
CA SER A 22 6.30 -17.43 2.07
C SER A 22 7.66 -17.10 1.40
N SER A 23 7.84 -15.89 0.84
CA SER A 23 9.03 -15.49 0.07
C SER A 23 9.33 -16.41 -1.13
N GLN A 24 8.26 -16.88 -1.77
CA GLN A 24 8.26 -17.86 -2.86
C GLN A 24 7.56 -17.36 -4.13
N LEU A 25 7.15 -16.09 -4.18
CA LEU A 25 6.53 -15.55 -5.38
C LEU A 25 7.55 -15.57 -6.53
N ASP A 26 7.15 -16.12 -7.67
CA ASP A 26 8.01 -16.48 -8.80
C ASP A 26 8.49 -15.25 -9.61
N THR A 27 9.32 -14.41 -8.98
CA THR A 27 9.98 -13.24 -9.58
C THR A 27 11.41 -13.58 -10.00
N ALA A 28 12.04 -12.74 -10.84
CA ALA A 28 13.44 -12.92 -11.26
C ALA A 28 14.38 -13.05 -10.06
N GLU A 29 14.21 -12.19 -9.05
CA GLU A 29 15.02 -12.24 -7.83
C GLU A 29 14.91 -13.59 -7.11
N VAL A 30 13.67 -14.11 -6.97
CA VAL A 30 13.44 -15.40 -6.31
C VAL A 30 14.00 -16.56 -7.13
N ARG A 31 13.83 -16.53 -8.47
CA ARG A 31 14.41 -17.54 -9.38
C ARG A 31 15.93 -17.52 -9.35
N HIS A 32 16.53 -16.34 -9.48
CA HIS A 32 17.98 -16.17 -9.41
C HIS A 32 18.55 -16.76 -8.12
N ARG A 33 17.96 -16.43 -6.97
CA ARG A 33 18.39 -16.94 -5.66
C ARG A 33 18.25 -18.48 -5.54
N ARG A 34 17.23 -19.08 -6.15
CA ARG A 34 16.93 -20.52 -6.03
C ARG A 34 17.67 -21.38 -7.04
N PHE A 35 17.75 -20.95 -8.29
CA PHE A 35 18.18 -21.76 -9.41
C PHE A 35 19.40 -21.19 -10.15
N ARG A 36 19.69 -19.89 -9.97
CA ARG A 36 20.75 -19.16 -10.70
C ARG A 36 20.65 -19.24 -12.23
N ASP A 37 19.47 -19.58 -12.74
CA ASP A 37 19.17 -19.80 -14.16
C ASP A 37 18.78 -18.52 -14.89
N THR A 38 18.41 -17.49 -14.13
CA THR A 38 17.91 -16.21 -14.61
C THR A 38 18.59 -15.11 -13.81
N PRO A 39 19.00 -13.98 -14.41
CA PRO A 39 19.50 -12.85 -13.63
C PRO A 39 18.36 -12.18 -12.84
N PRO A 40 18.68 -11.46 -11.75
CA PRO A 40 17.66 -10.88 -10.86
C PRO A 40 16.99 -9.61 -11.41
N TRP A 41 17.32 -9.19 -12.64
CA TRP A 41 16.85 -7.96 -13.27
C TRP A 41 15.39 -8.05 -13.69
N CYS A 42 14.72 -6.90 -13.74
CA CYS A 42 13.36 -6.78 -14.23
C CYS A 42 13.25 -7.22 -15.70
N HIS A 43 12.44 -8.25 -15.97
CA HIS A 43 12.22 -8.76 -17.32
C HIS A 43 11.45 -7.79 -18.22
N PHE A 44 10.87 -6.73 -17.66
CA PHE A 44 10.12 -5.70 -18.39
C PHE A 44 10.99 -4.52 -18.82
N GLY A 45 12.32 -4.70 -18.92
CA GLY A 45 13.26 -3.69 -19.43
C GLY A 45 13.57 -2.57 -18.44
N CYS A 46 13.41 -2.80 -17.14
CA CYS A 46 13.76 -1.80 -16.13
C CYS A 46 15.15 -2.04 -15.57
N ASP A 47 15.84 -0.96 -15.20
CA ASP A 47 17.12 -1.01 -14.50
C ASP A 47 16.93 -1.15 -12.98
N ALA A 48 16.35 -2.27 -12.57
CA ALA A 48 16.08 -2.58 -11.16
C ALA A 48 15.93 -4.09 -10.95
N PHE A 49 16.17 -4.56 -9.73
CA PHE A 49 15.86 -5.92 -9.35
C PHE A 49 14.37 -6.19 -9.36
N GLU A 50 13.99 -7.34 -9.92
CA GLU A 50 12.62 -7.81 -9.98
C GLU A 50 12.19 -8.43 -8.63
N SER A 51 12.21 -7.60 -7.59
CA SER A 51 11.65 -7.98 -6.30
C SER A 51 10.13 -7.93 -6.33
N VAL A 52 9.50 -8.68 -5.42
CA VAL A 52 8.03 -8.64 -5.23
C VAL A 52 7.55 -7.20 -5.04
N ARG A 53 8.19 -6.45 -4.13
CA ARG A 53 7.89 -5.04 -3.90
C ARG A 53 8.01 -4.23 -5.19
N TYR A 54 9.11 -4.40 -5.93
CA TYR A 54 9.33 -3.65 -7.16
C TYR A 54 8.21 -3.88 -8.18
N ILE A 55 7.80 -5.13 -8.42
CA ILE A 55 6.68 -5.46 -9.32
C ILE A 55 5.40 -4.73 -8.90
N PHE A 56 5.04 -4.81 -7.63
CA PHE A 56 3.76 -4.30 -7.14
C PHE A 56 3.73 -2.79 -6.94
N THR A 57 4.86 -2.12 -6.69
CA THR A 57 4.84 -0.70 -6.24
C THR A 57 5.54 0.24 -7.22
N ARG A 58 6.59 -0.19 -7.92
CA ARG A 58 7.48 0.72 -8.68
C ARG A 58 7.57 0.42 -10.17
N CYS A 59 7.50 -0.85 -10.57
CA CYS A 59 7.74 -1.27 -11.95
C CYS A 59 6.85 -0.48 -12.94
N PRO A 60 7.44 0.28 -13.88
CA PRO A 60 6.72 1.10 -14.85
C PRO A 60 5.76 0.30 -15.74
N ALA A 61 6.07 -0.97 -16.03
CA ALA A 61 5.25 -1.85 -16.84
C ALA A 61 3.82 -2.05 -16.28
N PHE A 62 3.64 -1.86 -14.97
CA PHE A 62 2.36 -1.97 -14.28
C PHE A 62 1.82 -0.63 -13.77
N SER A 63 2.45 0.50 -14.13
CA SER A 63 2.05 1.84 -13.67
C SER A 63 0.62 2.21 -14.08
N ALA A 64 0.21 1.87 -15.30
CA ALA A 64 -1.15 2.13 -15.80
C ALA A 64 -2.21 1.37 -14.97
N ILE A 65 -1.93 0.11 -14.60
CA ILE A 65 -2.84 -0.70 -13.77
C ILE A 65 -2.96 -0.10 -12.38
N ARG A 66 -1.84 0.30 -11.76
CA ARG A 66 -1.84 0.98 -10.45
C ARG A 66 -2.63 2.29 -10.49
N ARG A 67 -2.39 3.12 -11.51
CA ARG A 67 -3.06 4.42 -11.66
C ARG A 67 -4.57 4.24 -11.83
N ALA A 68 -5.00 3.33 -12.69
CA ALA A 68 -6.43 3.07 -12.90
C ALA A 68 -7.14 2.62 -11.61
N HIS A 69 -6.52 1.72 -10.84
CA HIS A 69 -7.06 1.29 -9.55
C HIS A 69 -6.99 2.38 -8.47
N SER A 70 -5.97 3.22 -8.48
CA SER A 70 -5.86 4.35 -7.55
C SER A 70 -6.96 5.38 -7.78
N ILE A 71 -7.29 5.68 -9.04
CA ILE A 71 -8.43 6.56 -9.39
C ILE A 71 -9.74 5.97 -8.85
N GLN A 72 -10.03 4.70 -9.17
CA GLN A 72 -11.25 4.04 -8.69
C GLN A 72 -11.36 4.01 -7.16
N LEU A 73 -10.24 3.77 -6.47
CA LEU A 73 -10.19 3.81 -5.02
C LEU A 73 -10.49 5.21 -4.47
N CYS A 74 -9.95 6.26 -5.10
CA CYS A 74 -10.19 7.64 -4.68
C CYS A 74 -11.67 7.99 -4.86
N ASP A 75 -12.26 7.67 -6.02
CA ASP A 75 -13.67 7.94 -6.31
C ASP A 75 -14.61 7.25 -5.30
N GLU A 76 -14.37 5.95 -5.03
CA GLU A 76 -15.14 5.20 -4.03
C GLU A 76 -14.92 5.71 -2.60
N THR A 77 -13.70 6.15 -2.28
CA THR A 77 -13.38 6.74 -0.97
C THR A 77 -14.13 8.06 -0.78
N SER A 78 -14.06 8.98 -1.74
CA SER A 78 -14.78 10.26 -1.68
C SER A 78 -16.28 10.06 -1.56
N SER A 79 -16.87 9.17 -2.38
CA SER A 79 -18.30 8.84 -2.30
C SER A 79 -18.71 8.25 -0.95
N LEU A 80 -17.85 7.44 -0.33
CA LEU A 80 -18.13 6.85 0.99
C LEU A 80 -18.12 7.91 2.09
N LEU A 81 -17.23 8.90 2.00
CA LEU A 81 -17.00 9.96 2.98
C LEU A 81 -17.99 11.12 2.86
N GLU A 82 -18.59 11.32 1.69
CA GLU A 82 -19.55 12.40 1.42
C GLU A 82 -20.71 12.40 2.44
N GLY A 83 -20.85 13.51 3.17
CA GLY A 83 -21.86 13.70 4.22
C GLY A 83 -21.69 12.82 5.47
N LYS A 84 -20.61 12.02 5.57
CA LYS A 84 -20.37 11.06 6.67
C LYS A 84 -19.09 11.33 7.48
N ALA A 85 -18.28 12.29 7.06
CA ALA A 85 -17.04 12.68 7.73
C ALA A 85 -16.91 14.21 7.73
N ALA A 86 -16.27 14.75 8.77
CA ALA A 86 -15.86 16.15 8.79
C ALA A 86 -14.84 16.43 7.67
N ASP A 87 -14.80 17.66 7.15
CA ASP A 87 -13.99 18.02 5.99
C ASP A 87 -12.51 17.69 6.16
N HIS A 88 -11.93 18.02 7.32
CA HIS A 88 -10.53 17.71 7.61
C HIS A 88 -10.24 16.20 7.58
N LEU A 89 -11.11 15.35 8.15
CA LEU A 89 -10.97 13.90 8.11
C LEU A 89 -11.11 13.36 6.69
N ARG A 90 -12.04 13.93 5.91
CA ARG A 90 -12.24 13.55 4.52
C ARG A 90 -10.96 13.80 3.72
N GLU A 91 -10.38 14.99 3.80
CA GLU A 91 -9.13 15.30 3.10
C GLU A 91 -7.98 14.37 3.47
N VAL A 92 -7.86 14.06 4.77
CA VAL A 92 -6.82 13.15 5.27
C VAL A 92 -6.98 11.75 4.67
N LEU A 93 -8.20 11.22 4.67
CA LEU A 93 -8.50 9.88 4.17
C LEU A 93 -8.38 9.81 2.63
N GLU A 94 -8.76 10.87 1.91
CA GLU A 94 -8.57 10.97 0.47
C GLU A 94 -7.08 11.03 0.10
N ARG A 95 -6.28 11.85 0.81
CA ARG A 95 -4.82 11.87 0.64
C ARG A 95 -4.19 10.50 0.92
N ALA A 96 -4.67 9.79 1.94
CA ALA A 96 -4.22 8.45 2.25
C ALA A 96 -4.61 7.43 1.16
N ALA A 97 -5.82 7.52 0.61
CA ALA A 97 -6.27 6.67 -0.49
C ALA A 97 -5.40 6.84 -1.76
N GLN A 98 -5.06 8.09 -2.11
CA GLN A 98 -4.17 8.41 -3.24
C GLN A 98 -2.79 7.74 -3.12
N ARG A 99 -2.31 7.58 -1.87
CA ARG A 99 -0.96 7.08 -1.57
C ARG A 99 -0.93 5.59 -1.22
N LEU A 100 -2.09 4.92 -1.16
CA LEU A 100 -2.22 3.54 -0.68
C LEU A 100 -1.30 2.56 -1.43
N PHE A 101 -1.22 2.68 -2.75
CA PHE A 101 -0.44 1.78 -3.61
C PHE A 101 1.01 2.21 -3.85
N SER A 102 1.50 3.18 -3.08
CA SER A 102 2.85 3.70 -3.15
C SER A 102 3.59 3.57 -1.83
N ASP A 103 4.92 3.57 -1.90
CA ASP A 103 5.76 3.63 -0.71
C ASP A 103 5.75 5.07 -0.17
N ASP A 104 4.79 5.38 0.69
CA ASP A 104 4.64 6.68 1.35
C ASP A 104 4.96 6.57 2.85
N ALA A 105 5.87 7.44 3.30
CA ALA A 105 6.35 7.53 4.68
C ALA A 105 5.27 7.90 5.71
N GLY A 106 4.34 8.77 5.31
CA GLY A 106 3.27 9.27 6.17
C GLY A 106 2.14 8.26 6.32
N LEU A 107 1.99 7.34 5.36
CA LEU A 107 0.92 6.35 5.36
C LEU A 107 1.36 4.98 5.90
N TRP A 108 2.51 4.49 5.45
CA TRP A 108 2.94 3.11 5.71
C TRP A 108 4.05 3.06 6.76
N PRO A 109 3.85 2.30 7.86
CA PRO A 109 4.93 2.00 8.78
C PRO A 109 6.14 1.42 8.02
N GLN A 110 7.35 1.87 8.37
CA GLN A 110 8.60 1.44 7.74
C GLN A 110 8.76 1.84 6.25
N TYR A 111 8.01 2.84 5.77
CA TYR A 111 8.16 3.40 4.42
C TYR A 111 7.87 2.40 3.29
N ARG A 112 7.15 1.32 3.57
CA ARG A 112 6.93 0.22 2.62
C ARG A 112 5.48 -0.21 2.60
N THR A 113 4.84 -0.03 1.44
CA THR A 113 3.49 -0.56 1.26
C THR A 113 3.50 -2.08 1.19
N ARG A 114 2.49 -2.68 1.79
CA ARG A 114 2.26 -4.12 1.82
C ARG A 114 0.84 -4.47 1.35
N PHE A 115 0.21 -3.59 0.58
CA PHE A 115 -1.16 -3.81 0.07
C PHE A 115 -1.31 -5.15 -0.68
N TYR A 116 -0.25 -5.58 -1.39
CA TYR A 116 -0.24 -6.81 -2.19
C TYR A 116 -0.24 -8.10 -1.36
N VAL A 117 0.00 -8.01 -0.04
CA VAL A 117 -0.26 -9.10 0.92
C VAL A 117 -1.59 -8.92 1.66
N GLY A 118 -2.42 -7.97 1.27
CA GLY A 118 -3.71 -7.69 1.92
C GLY A 118 -3.59 -6.93 3.24
N VAL A 119 -2.43 -6.35 3.54
CA VAL A 119 -2.24 -5.49 4.72
C VAL A 119 -2.66 -4.06 4.37
N LEU A 120 -3.34 -3.39 5.29
CA LEU A 120 -3.72 -1.98 5.17
C LEU A 120 -2.91 -1.12 6.15
N PRO A 121 -2.74 0.18 5.86
CA PRO A 121 -2.21 1.10 6.85
C PRO A 121 -3.21 1.22 8.02
N PRO A 122 -2.73 1.49 9.24
CA PRO A 122 -3.58 1.54 10.42
C PRO A 122 -4.50 2.77 10.39
N LEU A 123 -5.71 2.61 9.84
CA LEU A 123 -6.66 3.71 9.63
C LEU A 123 -6.98 4.49 10.91
N ALA A 124 -7.14 3.80 12.03
CA ALA A 124 -7.38 4.45 13.32
C ALA A 124 -6.24 5.42 13.68
N ARG A 125 -4.98 5.06 13.40
CA ARG A 125 -3.83 5.94 13.63
C ARG A 125 -3.79 7.11 12.65
N ILE A 126 -4.24 6.92 11.41
CA ILE A 126 -4.33 8.00 10.42
C ILE A 126 -5.33 9.07 10.91
N VAL A 127 -6.46 8.62 11.45
CA VAL A 127 -7.49 9.51 12.01
C VAL A 127 -6.98 10.20 13.28
N SER A 128 -6.33 9.49 14.20
CA SER A 128 -5.86 10.06 15.48
C SER A 128 -4.62 10.95 15.38
N ASN A 129 -3.64 10.64 14.52
CA ASN A 129 -2.36 11.36 14.49
C ASN A 129 -2.48 12.79 13.93
N MET A 130 -3.57 13.10 13.22
CA MET A 130 -3.77 14.40 12.58
C MET A 130 -4.74 15.31 13.34
N THR A 131 -5.47 14.78 14.32
CA THR A 131 -6.27 15.59 15.26
C THR A 131 -5.40 16.25 16.33
N GLU A 132 -4.23 15.67 16.65
CA GLU A 132 -3.27 16.23 17.62
C GLU A 132 -2.35 17.30 17.02
N THR A 133 -2.22 17.39 15.69
CA THR A 133 -1.32 18.38 15.07
C THR A 133 -1.89 19.80 15.05
N GLU A 134 -3.17 19.99 15.38
CA GLU A 134 -3.82 21.31 15.50
C GLU A 134 -4.05 21.78 16.95
N VAL A 135 -3.76 20.95 17.96
CA VAL A 135 -3.95 21.32 19.38
C VAL A 135 -2.62 21.28 20.16
N GLY A 136 -1.76 22.26 19.84
CA GLY A 136 -0.89 23.01 20.77
C GLY A 136 0.31 22.33 21.45
N VAL A 137 1.48 23.01 21.40
CA VAL A 137 2.30 23.30 22.60
C VAL A 137 3.04 24.65 22.42
N LEU A 138 2.49 25.74 22.97
CA LEU A 138 3.29 26.90 23.39
C LEU A 138 3.97 26.54 24.72
N PRO A 139 5.23 26.98 24.96
CA PRO A 139 5.95 26.61 26.18
C PRO A 139 5.36 27.29 27.42
N PRO A 140 5.45 26.66 28.60
CA PRO A 140 4.87 27.18 29.83
C PRO A 140 5.67 28.40 30.33
N GLN A 141 5.03 29.57 30.35
CA GLN A 141 5.51 30.68 31.16
C GLN A 141 5.04 30.47 32.60
N SER A 142 6.01 30.27 33.49
CA SER A 142 5.82 30.29 34.93
C SER A 142 5.58 31.72 35.42
N HIS A 143 4.46 31.97 36.11
CA HIS A 143 4.36 32.73 37.37
C HIS A 143 2.92 33.16 37.68
N GLY A 144 2.53 33.05 38.96
CA GLY A 144 1.45 33.86 39.55
C GLY A 144 0.38 33.07 40.32
N MET A 145 0.57 32.93 41.63
CA MET A 145 -0.46 32.52 42.60
C MET A 145 -1.63 33.52 42.67
N GLY A 146 -2.87 33.04 42.91
CA GLY A 146 -4.00 33.91 43.29
C GLY A 146 -5.40 33.29 43.31
N ASN A 147 -5.73 32.60 44.41
CA ASN A 147 -7.00 32.51 45.17
C ASN A 147 -8.43 32.68 44.58
N PHE A 148 -9.29 31.74 45.01
CA PHE A 148 -10.74 31.78 45.37
C PHE A 148 -11.78 32.44 44.43
N ALA A 149 -12.77 31.64 43.96
CA ALA A 149 -14.20 31.81 44.26
C ALA A 149 -15.10 30.74 43.63
N SER A 150 -16.18 30.45 44.35
CA SER A 150 -17.33 29.58 44.07
C SER A 150 -18.16 30.02 42.85
N GLY A 151 -18.81 29.07 42.15
CA GLY A 151 -19.94 29.40 41.27
C GLY A 151 -20.22 28.44 40.11
N ASN A 152 -21.36 27.74 40.21
CA ASN A 152 -22.20 27.20 39.13
C ASN A 152 -21.68 26.03 38.27
N ALA A 153 -22.23 24.86 38.61
CA ALA A 153 -22.47 23.74 37.70
C ALA A 153 -23.44 24.16 36.57
N GLY A 154 -22.87 24.71 35.49
CA GLY A 154 -23.53 24.73 34.18
C GLY A 154 -23.30 23.39 33.52
N VAL A 155 -24.32 22.53 33.49
CA VAL A 155 -24.35 21.35 32.63
C VAL A 155 -24.33 21.85 31.18
N LEU A 156 -23.13 21.90 30.60
CA LEU A 156 -22.98 22.02 29.15
C LEU A 156 -23.57 20.77 28.51
N PRO A 157 -24.35 20.88 27.42
CA PRO A 157 -24.72 19.73 26.64
C PRO A 157 -23.43 19.03 26.14
N PRO A 158 -23.43 17.70 25.98
CA PRO A 158 -22.30 17.01 25.39
C PRO A 158 -22.10 17.57 23.98
N GLN A 159 -21.04 18.37 23.81
CA GLN A 159 -20.49 18.70 22.51
C GLN A 159 -20.19 17.35 21.86
N LEU A 160 -20.95 16.99 20.83
CA LEU A 160 -20.71 15.79 20.06
C LEU A 160 -19.29 15.93 19.48
N ASP A 161 -18.33 15.15 19.98
CA ASP A 161 -16.91 15.22 19.57
C ASP A 161 -16.82 15.20 18.04
N SER A 162 -16.60 16.38 17.45
CA SER A 162 -16.48 16.59 15.99
C SER A 162 -15.21 15.93 15.42
N THR A 163 -14.46 15.26 16.29
CA THR A 163 -13.16 14.65 16.11
C THR A 163 -13.24 13.14 15.84
N THR A 164 -14.39 12.49 16.05
CA THR A 164 -14.49 11.03 15.95
C THR A 164 -15.35 10.57 14.78
N MET A 165 -14.73 9.87 13.84
CA MET A 165 -15.42 9.23 12.71
C MET A 165 -16.29 8.06 13.20
N GLU A 166 -17.49 7.89 12.65
CA GLU A 166 -18.34 6.74 13.01
C GLU A 166 -17.61 5.41 12.71
N PRO A 167 -17.50 4.48 13.67
CA PRO A 167 -16.78 3.21 13.49
C PRO A 167 -17.28 2.39 12.30
N LYS A 168 -18.57 2.49 11.96
CA LYS A 168 -19.14 1.81 10.79
C LYS A 168 -18.60 2.37 9.48
N VAL A 169 -18.38 3.68 9.38
CA VAL A 169 -17.82 4.32 8.20
C VAL A 169 -16.36 3.92 8.03
N LEU A 170 -15.59 3.93 9.13
CA LEU A 170 -14.19 3.49 9.13
C LEU A 170 -14.04 2.01 8.74
N SER A 171 -14.93 1.14 9.24
CA SER A 171 -14.96 -0.29 8.87
C SER A 171 -15.29 -0.49 7.38
N ARG A 172 -16.27 0.23 6.85
CA ARG A 172 -16.59 0.18 5.41
C ARG A 172 -15.44 0.70 4.55
N LEU A 173 -14.76 1.75 4.99
CA LEU A 173 -13.58 2.27 4.30
C LEU A 173 -12.45 1.23 4.27
N ALA A 174 -12.15 0.60 5.40
CA ALA A 174 -11.18 -0.49 5.48
C ALA A 174 -11.54 -1.63 4.52
N GLN A 175 -12.81 -2.03 4.49
CA GLN A 175 -13.29 -3.06 3.57
C GLN A 175 -13.04 -2.68 2.10
N VAL A 176 -13.40 -1.44 1.70
CA VAL A 176 -13.18 -0.93 0.34
C VAL A 176 -11.70 -0.95 -0.03
N TRP A 177 -10.84 -0.40 0.83
CA TRP A 177 -9.40 -0.33 0.60
C TRP A 177 -8.76 -1.72 0.51
N HIS A 178 -9.22 -2.64 1.35
CA HIS A 178 -8.78 -4.04 1.32
C HIS A 178 -9.16 -4.70 -0.01
N MET A 179 -10.42 -4.54 -0.44
CA MET A 179 -10.90 -5.11 -1.70
C MET A 179 -10.13 -4.58 -2.91
N HIS A 180 -9.84 -3.27 -2.97
CA HIS A 180 -9.00 -2.71 -4.03
C HIS A 180 -7.58 -3.24 -4.00
N SER A 181 -7.00 -3.40 -2.80
CA SER A 181 -5.67 -3.98 -2.63
C SER A 181 -5.58 -5.42 -3.18
N ILE A 182 -6.57 -6.26 -2.86
CA ILE A 182 -6.67 -7.64 -3.37
C ILE A 182 -6.80 -7.64 -4.90
N ARG A 183 -7.75 -6.85 -5.44
CA ARG A 183 -8.04 -6.81 -6.87
C ARG A 183 -6.83 -6.31 -7.66
N LEU A 184 -6.17 -5.26 -7.19
CA LEU A 184 -4.96 -4.73 -7.82
C LEU A 184 -3.83 -5.75 -7.81
N ALA A 185 -3.58 -6.41 -6.67
CA ALA A 185 -2.56 -7.45 -6.56
C ALA A 185 -2.80 -8.60 -7.56
N GLY A 186 -4.05 -9.09 -7.62
CA GLY A 186 -4.44 -10.12 -8.60
C GLY A 186 -4.26 -9.67 -10.05
N ARG A 187 -4.62 -8.42 -10.36
CA ARG A 187 -4.51 -7.87 -11.72
C ARG A 187 -3.05 -7.68 -12.16
N ILE A 188 -2.21 -7.13 -11.29
CA ILE A 188 -0.77 -7.00 -11.55
C ILE A 188 -0.14 -8.37 -11.74
N TRP A 189 -0.42 -9.32 -10.84
CA TRP A 189 0.20 -10.64 -10.91
C TRP A 189 -0.27 -11.45 -12.13
N GLY A 190 -1.55 -11.36 -12.48
CA GLY A 190 -2.07 -11.96 -13.70
C GLY A 190 -1.42 -11.38 -14.96
N GLU A 191 -1.22 -10.06 -15.00
CA GLU A 191 -0.53 -9.40 -16.12
C GLU A 191 0.95 -9.78 -16.18
N TYR A 192 1.62 -9.81 -15.03
CA TYR A 192 2.99 -10.28 -14.90
C TYR A 192 3.15 -11.68 -15.50
N LYS A 193 2.30 -12.65 -15.13
CA LYS A 193 2.40 -14.02 -15.67
C LYS A 193 2.10 -14.10 -17.16
N ARG A 194 1.18 -13.28 -17.69
CA ARG A 194 0.91 -13.21 -19.14
C ARG A 194 2.15 -12.73 -19.90
N ARG A 195 2.72 -11.60 -19.47
CA ARG A 195 3.89 -11.02 -20.14
C ARG A 195 5.16 -11.85 -19.98
N ALA A 196 5.40 -12.40 -18.79
CA ALA A 196 6.55 -13.26 -18.54
C ALA A 196 6.53 -14.52 -19.44
N ARG A 197 5.36 -15.13 -19.65
CA ARG A 197 5.21 -16.25 -20.60
C ARG A 197 5.52 -15.85 -22.03
N SER A 198 5.06 -14.68 -22.47
CA SER A 198 5.39 -14.15 -23.80
C SER A 198 6.88 -13.93 -23.99
N LEU A 199 7.58 -13.44 -22.96
CA LEU A 199 9.03 -13.22 -23.00
C LEU A 199 9.81 -14.55 -23.03
N SER A 200 9.37 -15.57 -22.28
CA SER A 200 9.99 -16.90 -22.33
C SER A 200 9.76 -17.67 -23.63
N ALA A 201 8.82 -17.21 -24.48
CA ALA A 201 8.56 -17.80 -25.79
C ALA A 201 9.46 -17.21 -26.90
N VAL A 202 10.23 -16.16 -26.60
CA VAL A 202 11.20 -15.57 -27.54
C VAL A 202 12.55 -16.29 -27.36
N PRO A 203 13.19 -16.79 -28.44
CA PRO A 203 14.51 -17.42 -28.36
C PRO A 203 15.55 -16.50 -27.72
N SER A 204 16.38 -17.08 -26.85
CA SER A 204 17.35 -16.40 -25.98
C SER A 204 18.40 -15.54 -26.70
N ASP A 205 18.53 -15.67 -28.02
CA ASP A 205 19.60 -15.03 -28.81
C ASP A 205 19.39 -13.52 -29.04
N ILE A 206 18.24 -12.96 -28.63
CA ILE A 206 17.88 -11.55 -28.87
C ILE A 206 17.93 -10.69 -27.59
N VAL A 207 18.06 -11.30 -26.40
CA VAL A 207 18.09 -10.54 -25.14
C VAL A 207 19.53 -10.13 -24.82
N THR A 208 19.90 -8.92 -25.23
CA THR A 208 21.12 -8.24 -24.74
C THR A 208 21.05 -8.07 -23.22
N TYR A 209 21.66 -9.00 -22.49
CA TYR A 209 21.89 -8.88 -21.06
C TYR A 209 23.00 -7.86 -20.80
N LYS A 210 22.71 -6.82 -20.01
CA LYS A 210 23.75 -5.92 -19.49
C LYS A 210 24.63 -6.70 -18.51
N SER A 211 25.94 -6.54 -18.66
CA SER A 211 27.02 -7.30 -18.01
C SER A 211 26.78 -7.59 -16.52
N LEU A 212 27.12 -8.82 -16.13
CA LEU A 212 26.97 -9.41 -14.79
C LEU A 212 28.11 -9.05 -13.82
N ASP A 213 29.02 -8.15 -14.19
CA ASP A 213 30.31 -8.01 -13.48
C ASP A 213 30.25 -7.27 -12.13
N THR A 214 29.10 -6.77 -11.70
CA THR A 214 29.03 -5.86 -10.52
C THR A 214 28.67 -6.53 -9.19
N TYR A 215 28.19 -7.79 -9.16
CA TYR A 215 27.50 -8.32 -7.95
C TYR A 215 28.14 -9.52 -7.24
N ALA A 216 29.39 -9.87 -7.55
CA ALA A 216 30.13 -10.90 -6.80
C ALA A 216 30.38 -10.54 -5.31
N TYR A 217 30.04 -9.33 -4.86
CA TYR A 217 30.40 -8.81 -3.52
C TYR A 217 29.22 -8.50 -2.57
N LEU A 218 27.97 -8.81 -2.91
CA LEU A 218 26.80 -8.39 -2.10
C LEU A 218 25.90 -9.51 -1.57
N LEU A 219 26.33 -10.76 -1.63
CA LEU A 219 25.70 -11.83 -0.84
C LEU A 219 26.55 -12.05 0.42
N PRO A 220 26.05 -11.74 1.63
CA PRO A 220 26.65 -12.33 2.82
C PRO A 220 26.43 -13.83 2.76
N ASP A 221 27.52 -14.58 2.85
CA ASP A 221 27.53 -16.03 3.01
C ASP A 221 26.57 -16.42 4.14
N VAL A 222 25.71 -17.40 3.85
CA VAL A 222 24.98 -18.20 4.85
C VAL A 222 25.79 -19.46 5.10
#